data_AF-A0A925FYH3-F1
#
_entry.id   AF-A0A925FYH3-F1
#
_cell.length_a   1.000
_cell.length_b   1.000
_cell.length_c   1.000
_cell.angle_alpha   90.00
_cell.angle_beta   90.00
_cell.angle_gamma   90.00
#
_symmetry.space_group_name_H-M   'P 1'
#
loop_
_entity.id
_entity.type
_entity.pdbx_description
1 polymer ?
#
loop_
_entity_poly.entity_id
_entity_poly.type
_entity_poly.pdbx_seq_one_letter_code
_entity_poly.pdbx_strand_id
1 'polypeptide(L)'
;TDSEGGISVAGLELLKEMERLNMILDATHLCDQSFWQALDHFNGHVWASHNNCRAIVDHNRQFSDEQIRELANRGAVIGFALDAWMMVPGWVRGVSKPAAMNCFLETIVDHIDHICGLTGNALHIGIGSDLDGAFGREQCPADLDTIADLQNMTEILKNRGFSREDVENIMHGNWLRFLRNAWR
;
A
#
# COMPACT_ATOMS: atom_id res chain seq x y z
N THR A 1 -11.89 4.24 -4.08
CA THR A 1 -11.87 3.48 -5.36
C THR A 1 -13.13 3.75 -6.13
N ASP A 2 -13.02 4.12 -7.40
CA ASP A 2 -14.18 4.35 -8.30
C ASP A 2 -15.29 5.22 -7.69
N SER A 3 -14.85 6.22 -6.95
CA SER A 3 -15.73 7.11 -6.20
C SER A 3 -15.13 8.51 -6.23
N GLU A 4 -16.02 9.50 -6.25
CA GLU A 4 -15.72 10.92 -6.16
C GLU A 4 -16.56 11.48 -5.00
N GLY A 5 -16.03 12.49 -4.32
CA GLY A 5 -16.73 13.16 -3.23
C GLY A 5 -15.89 13.30 -1.96
N GLY A 6 -16.32 14.26 -1.15
CA GLY A 6 -15.68 14.57 0.12
C GLY A 6 -16.23 13.80 1.31
N ILE A 7 -15.57 13.97 2.45
CA ILE A 7 -16.00 13.45 3.73
C ILE A 7 -17.29 14.17 4.16
N SER A 8 -18.29 13.39 4.57
CA SER A 8 -19.53 13.92 5.11
C SER A 8 -19.32 14.57 6.50
N VAL A 9 -20.29 15.36 6.97
CA VAL A 9 -20.25 15.89 8.34
C VAL A 9 -20.08 14.77 9.38
N ALA A 10 -20.79 13.66 9.23
CA ALA A 10 -20.66 12.51 10.11
C ALA A 10 -19.26 11.86 10.03
N GLY A 11 -18.64 11.87 8.85
CA GLY A 11 -17.26 11.41 8.66
C GLY A 11 -16.23 12.31 9.36
N LEU A 12 -16.43 13.63 9.33
CA LEU A 12 -15.57 14.57 10.07
C LEU A 12 -15.68 14.38 11.59
N GLU A 13 -16.89 14.14 12.10
CA GLU A 13 -17.08 13.81 13.53
C GLU A 13 -16.47 12.45 13.88
N LEU A 14 -16.52 11.47 12.97
CA LEU A 14 -15.83 10.20 13.16
C LEU A 14 -14.31 10.38 13.26
N LEU A 15 -13.69 11.20 12.41
CA LEU A 15 -12.25 11.48 12.48
C LEU A 15 -11.84 12.08 13.83
N LYS A 16 -12.64 13.03 14.35
CA LYS A 16 -12.39 13.60 15.69
C LYS A 16 -12.46 12.54 16.78
N GLU A 17 -13.42 11.63 16.69
CA GLU A 17 -13.57 10.56 17.68
C GLU A 17 -12.45 9.51 17.57
N MET A 18 -12.04 9.15 16.36
CA MET A 18 -10.87 8.31 16.11
C MET A 18 -9.61 8.94 16.71
N GLU A 19 -9.41 10.25 16.54
CA GLU A 19 -8.28 10.98 17.11
C GLU A 19 -8.33 10.97 18.64
N ARG A 20 -9.50 11.23 19.23
CA ARG A 20 -9.73 11.17 20.69
C ARG A 20 -9.42 9.79 21.28
N LEU A 21 -9.70 8.72 20.53
CA LEU A 21 -9.47 7.34 20.93
C LEU A 21 -8.09 6.80 20.55
N ASN A 22 -7.24 7.63 19.92
CA ASN A 22 -5.95 7.22 19.36
C ASN A 22 -6.07 6.01 18.40
N MET A 23 -7.14 5.98 17.60
CA MET A 23 -7.31 5.01 16.54
C MET A 23 -6.44 5.39 15.35
N ILE A 24 -5.96 4.40 14.60
CA ILE A 24 -5.22 4.63 13.36
C ILE A 24 -6.23 4.85 12.23
N LEU A 25 -6.02 5.89 11.43
CA LEU A 25 -6.75 6.07 10.19
C LEU A 25 -6.09 5.27 9.07
N ASP A 26 -6.87 4.43 8.40
CA ASP A 26 -6.44 3.76 7.17
C ASP A 26 -6.89 4.54 5.94
N ALA A 27 -5.93 5.04 5.17
CA ALA A 27 -6.17 5.84 3.98
C ALA A 27 -6.51 5.00 2.74
N THR A 28 -6.32 3.68 2.80
CA THR A 28 -6.66 2.78 1.69
C THR A 28 -8.14 2.95 1.31
N HIS A 29 -8.44 2.89 0.00
CA HIS A 29 -9.76 3.08 -0.60
C HIS A 29 -10.35 4.50 -0.60
N LEU A 30 -9.84 5.45 0.19
CA LEU A 30 -10.27 6.84 0.09
C LEU A 30 -10.08 7.34 -1.35
N CYS A 31 -11.08 8.03 -1.90
CA CYS A 31 -10.88 8.79 -3.14
C CYS A 31 -10.01 10.03 -2.86
N ASP A 32 -9.47 10.64 -3.90
CA ASP A 32 -8.51 11.74 -3.75
C ASP A 32 -9.05 12.91 -2.90
N GLN A 33 -10.31 13.33 -3.12
CA GLN A 33 -10.91 14.39 -2.33
C GLN A 33 -11.05 14.00 -0.85
N SER A 34 -11.52 12.79 -0.57
CA SER A 34 -11.67 12.31 0.81
C SER A 34 -10.32 12.06 1.47
N PHE A 35 -9.29 11.65 0.73
CA PHE A 35 -7.93 11.51 1.25
C PHE A 35 -7.42 12.84 1.81
N TRP A 36 -7.45 13.90 0.99
CA TRP A 36 -6.94 15.20 1.42
C TRP A 36 -7.73 15.78 2.58
N GLN A 37 -9.07 15.72 2.50
CA GLN A 37 -9.92 16.16 3.61
C GLN A 37 -9.71 15.34 4.88
N ALA A 38 -9.42 14.03 4.78
CA ALA A 38 -9.14 13.24 5.96
C ALA A 38 -7.85 13.73 6.64
N LEU A 39 -6.80 13.94 5.87
CA LEU A 39 -5.50 14.38 6.39
C LEU A 39 -5.55 15.80 6.95
N ASP A 40 -6.33 16.71 6.35
CA ASP A 40 -6.56 18.07 6.84
C ASP A 40 -7.32 18.10 8.19
N HIS A 41 -8.09 17.06 8.49
CA HIS A 41 -8.99 17.01 9.65
C HIS A 41 -8.63 15.94 10.69
N PHE A 42 -7.55 15.18 10.50
CA PHE A 42 -7.13 14.10 11.38
C PHE A 42 -5.63 14.19 11.70
N ASN A 43 -5.31 14.57 12.94
CA ASN A 43 -3.92 14.76 13.39
C ASN A 43 -3.31 13.48 13.98
N GLY A 44 -4.10 12.41 14.16
CA GLY A 44 -3.64 11.12 14.67
C GLY A 44 -2.81 10.31 13.67
N HIS A 45 -2.41 9.09 14.04
CA HIS A 45 -1.58 8.23 13.20
C HIS A 45 -2.34 7.72 11.96
N VAL A 46 -1.72 7.83 10.78
CA VAL A 46 -2.29 7.36 9.50
C VAL A 46 -1.38 6.31 8.87
N TRP A 47 -1.98 5.30 8.25
CA TRP A 47 -1.29 4.36 7.36
C TRP A 47 -2.08 4.14 6.07
N ALA A 48 -1.52 3.36 5.17
CA ALA A 48 -2.30 2.72 4.11
C ALA A 48 -2.02 1.23 4.14
N SER A 49 -3.03 0.44 4.51
CA SER A 49 -2.93 -1.02 4.65
C SER A 49 -2.52 -1.78 3.38
N HIS A 50 -3.04 -1.41 2.20
CA HIS A 50 -2.80 -2.12 0.94
C HIS A 50 -3.06 -1.23 -0.29
N ASN A 51 -2.00 -0.65 -0.85
CA ASN A 51 -2.06 0.32 -1.94
C ASN A 51 -0.76 0.31 -2.77
N ASN A 52 -0.88 0.56 -4.09
CA ASN A 52 0.27 0.68 -4.99
C ASN A 52 0.33 2.09 -5.62
N CYS A 53 1.12 2.24 -6.69
CA CYS A 53 1.51 3.53 -7.26
C CYS A 53 0.76 3.84 -8.56
N ARG A 54 0.17 5.03 -8.63
CA ARG A 54 -0.57 5.51 -9.82
C ARG A 54 0.35 5.77 -11.01
N ALA A 55 1.61 6.09 -10.75
CA ALA A 55 2.64 6.27 -11.79
C ALA A 55 2.93 5.00 -12.61
N ILE A 56 2.60 3.81 -12.07
CA ILE A 56 2.83 2.51 -12.74
C ILE A 56 1.51 1.95 -13.28
N VAL A 57 0.45 1.96 -12.46
CA VAL A 57 -0.90 1.58 -12.87
C VAL A 57 -1.81 2.78 -12.70
N ASP A 58 -2.19 3.42 -13.81
CA ASP A 58 -3.02 4.63 -13.80
C ASP A 58 -4.49 4.32 -13.46
N HIS A 59 -4.79 4.30 -12.16
CA HIS A 59 -6.13 4.12 -11.61
C HIS A 59 -6.31 4.89 -10.31
N ASN A 60 -7.53 5.39 -10.06
CA ASN A 60 -7.92 6.08 -8.81
C ASN A 60 -7.84 5.21 -7.53
N ARG A 61 -7.51 3.92 -7.67
CA ARG A 61 -7.28 3.00 -6.55
C ARG A 61 -5.89 3.18 -5.99
N GLN A 62 -4.96 3.62 -6.84
CA GLN A 62 -3.56 3.83 -6.51
C GLN A 62 -3.34 5.25 -6.03
N PHE A 63 -2.30 5.45 -5.22
CA PHE A 63 -1.92 6.78 -4.78
C PHE A 63 -1.08 7.47 -5.84
N SER A 64 -1.34 8.76 -6.01
CA SER A 64 -0.41 9.68 -6.70
C SER A 64 0.87 9.85 -5.88
N ASP A 65 1.94 10.29 -6.55
CA ASP A 65 3.21 10.59 -5.90
C ASP A 65 3.07 11.67 -4.80
N GLU A 66 2.11 12.59 -4.93
CA GLU A 66 1.83 13.61 -3.93
C GLU A 66 1.24 12.99 -2.66
N GLN A 67 0.25 12.10 -2.80
CA GLN A 67 -0.33 11.37 -1.67
C GLN A 67 0.70 10.46 -0.99
N ILE A 68 1.58 9.81 -1.76
CA ILE A 68 2.67 8.98 -1.21
C ILE A 68 3.63 9.83 -0.36
N ARG A 69 4.06 10.99 -0.87
CA ARG A 69 4.94 11.90 -0.13
C ARG A 69 4.26 12.41 1.14
N GLU A 70 2.98 12.77 1.06
CA GLU A 70 2.25 13.23 2.24
C GLU A 70 2.13 12.14 3.31
N LEU A 71 1.75 10.91 2.93
CA LEU A 71 1.75 9.77 3.85
C LEU A 71 3.12 9.57 4.51
N ALA A 72 4.20 9.63 3.72
CA ALA A 72 5.56 9.50 4.24
C ALA A 72 5.93 10.64 5.21
N ASN A 73 5.57 11.89 4.91
CA ASN A 73 5.75 13.05 5.80
C ASN A 73 5.02 12.87 7.13
N ARG A 74 3.87 12.19 7.11
CA ARG A 74 3.09 11.82 8.31
C ARG A 74 3.63 10.59 9.04
N GLY A 75 4.76 10.03 8.61
CA GLY A 75 5.37 8.85 9.21
C GLY A 75 4.64 7.54 8.90
N ALA A 76 3.74 7.53 7.90
CA ALA A 76 2.94 6.39 7.54
C ALA A 76 3.78 5.24 6.97
N VAL A 77 3.22 4.04 7.08
CA VAL A 77 3.64 2.87 6.29
C VAL A 77 2.57 2.59 5.25
N ILE A 78 2.99 2.34 4.02
CA ILE A 78 2.15 1.94 2.90
C ILE A 78 2.37 0.45 2.68
N GLY A 79 1.33 -0.37 2.79
CA GLY A 79 1.39 -1.79 2.46
C GLY A 79 1.24 -1.98 0.96
N PHE A 80 2.11 -2.73 0.30
CA PHE A 80 1.94 -3.05 -1.12
C PHE A 80 0.90 -4.16 -1.31
N ALA A 81 -0.01 -3.99 -2.27
CA ALA A 81 -1.07 -4.94 -2.59
C ALA A 81 -0.67 -5.87 -3.74
N LEU A 82 -1.10 -7.14 -3.68
CA LEU A 82 -0.76 -8.18 -4.66
C LEU A 82 -1.91 -8.56 -5.58
N ASP A 83 -2.94 -7.72 -5.66
CA ASP A 83 -3.99 -7.87 -6.65
C ASP A 83 -3.45 -7.52 -8.04
N ALA A 84 -3.47 -8.43 -9.01
CA ALA A 84 -2.74 -8.31 -10.27
C ALA A 84 -3.12 -7.06 -11.08
N TRP A 85 -4.38 -6.63 -11.05
CA TRP A 85 -4.80 -5.40 -11.73
C TRP A 85 -4.21 -4.13 -11.09
N MET A 86 -3.74 -4.22 -9.85
CA MET A 86 -3.03 -3.17 -9.13
C MET A 86 -1.51 -3.20 -9.37
N MET A 87 -0.99 -4.26 -9.96
CA MET A 87 0.45 -4.48 -10.18
C MET A 87 0.86 -4.24 -11.63
N VAL A 88 0.02 -4.63 -12.58
CA VAL A 88 0.32 -4.53 -14.01
C VAL A 88 -0.71 -3.69 -14.77
N PRO A 89 -0.27 -2.76 -15.64
CA PRO A 89 -1.19 -1.95 -16.43
C PRO A 89 -1.92 -2.80 -17.49
N GLY A 90 -3.12 -2.37 -17.87
CA GLY A 90 -3.92 -3.04 -18.91
C GLY A 90 -4.54 -4.38 -18.50
N TRP A 91 -4.58 -4.68 -17.20
CA TRP A 91 -5.27 -5.87 -16.71
C TRP A 91 -6.78 -5.83 -17.00
N VAL A 92 -7.31 -6.92 -17.55
CA VAL A 92 -8.75 -7.10 -17.77
C VAL A 92 -9.24 -8.25 -16.90
N ARG A 93 -10.05 -7.94 -15.89
CA ARG A 93 -10.59 -8.93 -14.93
C ARG A 93 -11.33 -10.05 -15.66
N GLY A 94 -11.04 -11.29 -15.27
CA GLY A 94 -11.63 -12.50 -15.87
C GLY A 94 -11.08 -12.89 -17.25
N VAL A 95 -10.17 -12.09 -17.84
CA VAL A 95 -9.57 -12.34 -19.16
C VAL A 95 -8.06 -12.48 -19.08
N SER A 96 -7.39 -11.50 -18.47
CA SER A 96 -5.95 -11.51 -18.25
C SER A 96 -5.55 -12.67 -17.33
N LYS A 97 -4.33 -13.20 -17.53
CA LYS A 97 -3.73 -14.23 -16.67
C LYS A 97 -2.40 -13.73 -16.14
N PRO A 98 -2.04 -13.99 -14.87
CA PRO A 98 -0.83 -13.44 -14.26
C PRO A 98 0.44 -13.71 -15.08
N ALA A 99 0.70 -14.97 -15.42
CA ALA A 99 1.87 -15.37 -16.20
C ALA A 99 1.90 -14.75 -17.62
N ALA A 100 0.74 -14.56 -18.26
CA ALA A 100 0.68 -13.96 -19.59
C ALA A 100 0.96 -12.44 -19.57
N MET A 101 0.77 -11.80 -18.42
CA MET A 101 1.01 -10.37 -18.20
C MET A 101 2.35 -10.11 -17.50
N ASN A 102 3.19 -11.13 -17.32
CA ASN A 102 4.40 -11.08 -16.49
C ASN A 102 4.17 -10.52 -15.08
N CYS A 103 3.02 -10.84 -14.48
CA CYS A 103 2.70 -10.48 -13.11
C CYS A 103 3.24 -11.55 -12.16
N PHE A 104 4.41 -11.30 -11.58
CA PHE A 104 5.12 -12.14 -10.62
C PHE A 104 5.38 -11.34 -9.31
N LEU A 105 5.84 -12.00 -8.25
CA LEU A 105 6.18 -11.32 -7.00
C LEU A 105 7.22 -10.23 -7.26
N GLU A 106 8.17 -10.45 -8.16
CA GLU A 106 9.16 -9.43 -8.54
C GLU A 106 8.52 -8.16 -9.11
N THR A 107 7.37 -8.25 -9.77
CA THR A 107 6.66 -7.08 -10.34
C THR A 107 6.28 -6.07 -9.26
N ILE A 108 6.00 -6.50 -8.03
CA ILE A 108 5.66 -5.54 -6.95
C ILE A 108 6.86 -4.68 -6.56
N VAL A 109 8.09 -5.13 -6.84
CA VAL A 109 9.28 -4.39 -6.47
C VAL A 109 9.42 -3.09 -7.25
N ASP A 110 8.85 -3.00 -8.47
CA ASP A 110 8.81 -1.73 -9.20
C ASP A 110 8.00 -0.66 -8.43
N HIS A 111 6.92 -1.06 -7.75
CA HIS A 111 6.17 -0.17 -6.86
C HIS A 111 6.93 0.17 -5.58
N ILE A 112 7.62 -0.82 -4.98
CA ILE A 112 8.44 -0.61 -3.78
C ILE A 112 9.58 0.37 -4.09
N ASP A 113 10.27 0.19 -5.22
CA ASP A 113 11.35 1.04 -5.69
C ASP A 113 10.86 2.46 -5.95
N HIS A 114 9.69 2.61 -6.59
CA HIS A 114 9.08 3.93 -6.81
C HIS A 114 8.80 4.66 -5.50
N ILE A 115 8.18 3.99 -4.52
CA ILE A 115 7.93 4.58 -3.19
C ILE A 115 9.25 4.96 -2.51
N CYS A 116 10.24 4.06 -2.50
CA CYS A 116 11.55 4.33 -1.91
C CYS A 116 12.26 5.51 -2.60
N GLY A 117 12.11 5.65 -3.92
CA GLY A 117 12.65 6.79 -4.68
C GLY A 117 11.99 8.12 -4.32
N LEU A 118 10.68 8.11 -4.04
CA LEU A 118 9.92 9.29 -3.61
C LEU A 118 10.25 9.71 -2.18
N THR A 119 10.45 8.76 -1.28
CA THR A 119 10.70 8.99 0.16
C THR A 119 12.19 9.09 0.51
N GLY A 120 13.06 8.62 -0.38
CA GLY A 120 14.51 8.54 -0.18
C GLY A 120 14.96 7.41 0.74
N ASN A 121 14.06 6.51 1.18
CA ASN A 121 14.39 5.39 2.06
C ASN A 121 13.29 4.31 2.06
N ALA A 122 13.61 3.12 2.58
CA ALA A 122 12.67 1.99 2.66
C ALA A 122 11.79 1.99 3.92
N LEU A 123 11.68 3.09 4.68
CA LEU A 123 10.97 3.09 5.98
C LEU A 123 9.44 3.22 5.83
N HIS A 124 8.92 3.56 4.66
CA HIS A 124 7.50 3.89 4.46
C HIS A 124 6.72 2.85 3.66
N ILE A 125 7.29 1.66 3.47
CA ILE A 125 6.69 0.58 2.67
C ILE A 125 6.76 -0.74 3.42
N GLY A 126 5.72 -1.56 3.32
CA GLY A 126 5.66 -2.87 3.95
C GLY A 126 4.72 -3.82 3.22
N ILE A 127 4.58 -5.05 3.72
CA ILE A 127 3.65 -6.01 3.14
C ILE A 127 2.21 -5.62 3.48
N GLY A 128 1.35 -5.52 2.47
CA GLY A 128 -0.08 -5.27 2.58
C GLY A 128 -0.85 -6.10 1.56
N SER A 129 -0.66 -7.42 1.60
CA SER A 129 -0.85 -8.29 0.43
C SER A 129 -2.25 -8.27 -0.20
N ASP A 130 -3.29 -7.97 0.59
CA ASP A 130 -4.70 -8.06 0.20
C ASP A 130 -5.13 -9.48 -0.20
N LEU A 131 -4.37 -10.51 0.22
CA LEU A 131 -4.73 -11.92 -0.04
C LEU A 131 -6.11 -12.23 0.58
N ASP A 132 -6.93 -12.98 -0.17
CA ASP A 132 -8.35 -13.23 0.09
C ASP A 132 -9.25 -11.96 0.06
N GLY A 133 -8.74 -10.83 -0.44
CA GLY A 133 -9.44 -9.55 -0.60
C GLY A 133 -10.43 -9.49 -1.77
N ALA A 134 -11.16 -10.59 -2.02
CA ALA A 134 -12.04 -10.84 -3.18
C ALA A 134 -11.35 -11.29 -4.48
N PHE A 135 -10.14 -11.85 -4.37
CA PHE A 135 -9.46 -12.57 -5.44
C PHE A 135 -8.65 -13.75 -4.90
N GLY A 136 -8.41 -14.75 -5.75
CA GLY A 136 -7.53 -15.89 -5.48
C GLY A 136 -6.36 -15.95 -6.46
N ARG A 137 -5.88 -17.17 -6.71
CA ARG A 137 -4.70 -17.42 -7.57
C ARG A 137 -4.86 -16.97 -9.02
N GLU A 138 -6.10 -16.78 -9.46
CA GLU A 138 -6.41 -16.25 -10.78
C GLU A 138 -6.03 -14.78 -10.95
N GLN A 139 -5.85 -14.03 -9.86
CA GLN A 139 -5.53 -12.59 -9.88
C GLN A 139 -4.44 -12.20 -8.89
N CYS A 140 -3.60 -13.13 -8.47
CA CYS A 140 -2.37 -12.83 -7.73
C CYS A 140 -1.13 -13.06 -8.62
N PRO A 141 0.09 -12.72 -8.18
CA PRO A 141 1.31 -13.12 -8.86
C PRO A 141 1.35 -14.60 -9.24
N ALA A 142 1.88 -14.91 -10.42
CA ALA A 142 1.90 -16.27 -10.96
C ALA A 142 2.74 -17.28 -10.15
N ASP A 143 3.69 -16.76 -9.37
CA ASP A 143 4.61 -17.47 -8.48
C ASP A 143 4.20 -17.38 -7.00
N LEU A 144 2.96 -16.97 -6.71
CA LEU A 144 2.36 -16.94 -5.38
C LEU A 144 1.22 -17.96 -5.31
N ASP A 145 1.44 -19.10 -4.64
CA ASP A 145 0.41 -20.14 -4.45
C ASP A 145 -0.27 -19.99 -3.09
N THR A 146 0.51 -19.68 -2.05
CA THR A 146 0.05 -19.50 -0.67
C THR A 146 0.74 -18.34 0.02
N ILE A 147 0.22 -17.92 1.17
CA ILE A 147 0.87 -16.87 1.98
C ILE A 147 2.32 -17.22 2.39
N ALA A 148 2.70 -18.50 2.40
CA ALA A 148 4.07 -18.91 2.69
C ALA A 148 5.07 -18.42 1.63
N ASP A 149 4.65 -18.24 0.37
CA ASP A 149 5.54 -17.82 -0.71
C ASP A 149 5.93 -16.34 -0.61
N LEU A 150 5.28 -15.55 0.25
CA LEU A 150 5.73 -14.19 0.58
C LEU A 150 7.16 -14.17 1.15
N GLN A 151 7.65 -15.29 1.69
CA GLN A 151 9.05 -15.41 2.13
C GLN A 151 10.04 -15.21 0.98
N ASN A 152 9.64 -15.49 -0.27
CA ASN A 152 10.46 -15.30 -1.46
C ASN A 152 10.81 -13.83 -1.72
N MET A 153 10.00 -12.88 -1.20
CA MET A 153 10.28 -11.45 -1.27
C MET A 153 11.65 -11.07 -0.70
N THR A 154 12.13 -11.82 0.29
CA THR A 154 13.45 -11.61 0.90
C THR A 154 14.57 -11.66 -0.13
N GLU A 155 14.59 -12.69 -0.98
CA GLU A 155 15.63 -12.86 -2.01
C GLU A 155 15.40 -11.93 -3.20
N ILE A 156 14.13 -11.69 -3.58
CA ILE A 156 13.78 -10.76 -4.66
C ILE A 156 14.29 -9.35 -4.32
N LEU A 157 14.00 -8.84 -3.12
CA LEU A 157 14.45 -7.51 -2.69
C LEU A 157 15.99 -7.42 -2.62
N LYS A 158 16.67 -8.46 -2.12
CA LYS A 158 18.15 -8.52 -2.13
C LYS A 158 18.72 -8.43 -3.54
N ASN A 159 18.15 -9.17 -4.49
CA ASN A 159 18.58 -9.17 -5.89
C ASN A 159 18.35 -7.80 -6.56
N ARG A 160 17.36 -7.04 -6.09
CA ARG A 160 17.08 -5.66 -6.51
C ARG A 160 17.97 -4.61 -5.83
N GLY A 161 18.86 -5.02 -4.93
CA GLY A 161 19.87 -4.16 -4.32
C GLY A 161 19.50 -3.55 -2.98
N PHE A 162 18.36 -3.94 -2.38
CA PHE A 162 18.00 -3.52 -1.03
C PHE A 162 19.00 -4.07 0.00
N SER A 163 19.36 -3.24 0.98
CA SER A 163 20.24 -3.68 2.07
C SER A 163 19.53 -4.69 2.97
N ARG A 164 20.30 -5.41 3.79
CA ARG A 164 19.71 -6.35 4.77
C ARG A 164 18.70 -5.64 5.70
N GLU A 165 19.02 -4.41 6.10
CA GLU A 165 18.16 -3.61 6.98
C GLU A 165 16.89 -3.17 6.27
N ASP A 166 16.98 -2.75 5.00
CA ASP A 166 15.80 -2.40 4.21
C ASP A 166 14.86 -3.60 4.05
N VAL A 167 15.41 -4.77 3.73
CA VAL A 167 14.61 -6.01 3.61
C VAL A 167 13.90 -6.33 4.92
N GLU A 168 14.59 -6.28 6.06
CA GLU A 168 13.98 -6.52 7.38
C GLU A 168 12.86 -5.50 7.69
N ASN A 169 13.10 -4.23 7.36
CA ASN A 169 12.13 -3.16 7.52
C ASN A 169 10.87 -3.37 6.66
N ILE A 170 11.03 -3.70 5.39
CA ILE A 170 9.92 -3.95 4.45
C ILE A 170 9.12 -5.19 4.87
N MET A 171 9.81 -6.27 5.26
CA MET A 171 9.15 -7.52 5.63
C MET A 171 8.32 -7.41 6.91
N HIS A 172 8.76 -6.60 7.89
CA HIS A 172 7.99 -6.37 9.12
C HIS A 172 8.39 -5.15 9.93
N GLY A 173 9.65 -4.71 9.89
CA GLY A 173 10.20 -3.71 10.82
C GLY A 173 9.44 -2.38 10.78
N ASN A 174 9.00 -1.94 9.60
CA ASN A 174 8.24 -0.71 9.42
C ASN A 174 6.89 -0.75 10.13
N TRP A 175 6.12 -1.83 9.94
CA TRP A 175 4.84 -2.02 10.62
C TRP A 175 4.99 -2.07 12.13
N LEU A 176 5.98 -2.82 12.63
CA LEU A 176 6.25 -2.92 14.06
C LEU A 176 6.66 -1.57 14.65
N ARG A 177 7.50 -0.80 13.95
CA ARG A 177 7.90 0.55 14.38
C ARG A 177 6.68 1.47 14.43
N PHE A 178 5.85 1.47 13.40
CA PHE A 178 4.65 2.29 13.34
C PHE A 178 3.69 1.97 14.50
N LEU A 179 3.30 0.70 14.67
CA LEU A 179 2.37 0.26 15.72
C LEU A 179 2.87 0.59 17.13
N ARG A 180 4.17 0.39 17.40
CA ARG A 180 4.81 0.73 18.68
C ARG A 180 4.88 2.24 18.95
N ASN A 181 4.77 3.07 17.92
CA ASN A 181 4.73 4.52 18.07
C ASN A 181 3.28 5.01 18.19
N ALA A 182 2.35 4.38 17.47
CA ALA A 182 0.95 4.78 17.45
C ALA A 182 0.25 4.66 18.81
N TRP A 183 0.49 3.56 19.53
CA TRP A 183 -0.23 3.24 20.77
C TRP A 183 0.67 3.20 22.01
N ARG A 184 1.53 4.22 22.14
CA ARG A 184 2.29 4.42 23.38
C ARG A 184 1.44 4.95 24.51
#